data_AF-A0A0F4R4L7-F1
#
_entry.id   AF-A0A0F4R4L7-F1
#
_cell.length_a   1.000
_cell.length_b   1.000
_cell.length_c   1.000
_cell.angle_alpha   90.00
_cell.angle_beta   90.00
_cell.angle_gamma   90.00
#
_symmetry.space_group_name_H-M   'P 1'
#
loop_
_entity.id
_entity.type
_entity.pdbx_description
1 polymer ?
#
loop_
_entity_poly.entity_id
_entity_poly.type
_entity_poly.pdbx_seq_one_letter_code
_entity_poly.pdbx_strand_id
1 'polypeptide(L)'
;MKMNTFYASLTLLLAYGQTVIADEVEEYDFSYKSGYSVTHYETDLALLPQFDVTADTGEVLFDRRDGLAAKVSVNQSIESVKQTAVAYSASKTMTWQANYLPQPNTSKLNKLYTFSVKNERIPVYYDGQKHVLNRVVLQDENGQVYFTAKYGTTANAKLHFPASKLQYKLTSLNGSMQSDGKLIYKKSNPFTAAKTGYKVRISLNNKVNESFVIAPSLRLNGSHSANLSTPNAKNGNHGSDGRGGTSYSSSALSSVAGAFAGGSGRDGNNGGDGRRGGDGGDGYDAKDVGSINVTIKPFNSPFYQQPLKDYTYKSRQGSDHLLFEQTQKLYIAAVGGRGGKGGNGGDGGNGGNGESGSAGTKGNNASEYSSAGSGGTGGDGGDGGDGARGGSAGDGGNGGDGGRIQVTLFGPTSFQANARSYFSAKVGGGSGGSSGQPGSGGSGGSRGGAGPGGPGGSSYYNPNCTIDYSTGYSSCNPISRSAGYQGSSGSYGRSGSSGSSGSSGSSGSYGSSGNISFYASGN
;
A
#
# COMPACT_ATOMS: atom_id res chain seq x y z
N MET A 1 2.22 -61.73 -12.51
CA MET A 1 2.09 -62.96 -13.32
C MET A 1 2.74 -64.13 -12.60
N LYS A 2 1.94 -65.09 -12.13
CA LYS A 2 2.32 -66.49 -11.91
C LYS A 2 1.09 -67.31 -12.26
N MET A 3 1.13 -68.04 -13.38
CA MET A 3 0.08 -68.99 -13.72
C MET A 3 0.35 -70.28 -12.95
N ASN A 4 -0.68 -70.88 -12.37
CA ASN A 4 -0.62 -72.26 -11.91
C ASN A 4 -1.71 -73.05 -12.65
N THR A 5 -1.25 -73.97 -13.49
CA THR A 5 -2.08 -74.89 -14.27
C THR A 5 -2.54 -76.02 -13.36
N PHE A 6 -3.84 -76.36 -13.38
CA PHE A 6 -4.33 -77.58 -12.74
C PHE A 6 -5.15 -78.41 -13.71
N TYR A 7 -4.94 -79.73 -13.65
CA TYR A 7 -5.47 -80.69 -14.61
C TYR A 7 -6.99 -80.83 -14.49
N ALA A 8 -7.67 -80.86 -15.64
CA ALA A 8 -9.03 -81.38 -15.73
C ALA A 8 -8.99 -82.92 -15.72
N SER A 9 -9.77 -83.53 -14.84
CA SER A 9 -10.16 -84.93 -14.94
C SER A 9 -11.62 -84.98 -15.39
N LEU A 10 -11.85 -85.51 -16.60
CA LEU A 10 -13.17 -85.61 -17.21
C LEU A 10 -13.73 -87.01 -16.95
N THR A 11 -14.70 -87.14 -16.04
CA THR A 11 -15.49 -88.37 -15.91
C THR A 11 -16.91 -88.09 -16.37
N LEU A 12 -17.23 -88.53 -17.59
CA LEU A 12 -18.54 -88.43 -18.21
C LEU A 12 -19.47 -89.49 -17.60
N LEU A 13 -20.60 -89.08 -17.01
CA LEU A 13 -21.70 -90.00 -16.71
C LEU A 13 -23.01 -89.45 -17.29
N LEU A 14 -23.50 -90.10 -18.34
CA LEU A 14 -24.78 -89.81 -18.96
C LEU A 14 -25.89 -90.50 -18.15
N ALA A 15 -26.87 -89.71 -17.67
CA ALA A 15 -28.12 -90.25 -17.16
C ALA A 15 -29.29 -89.34 -17.56
N TYR A 16 -30.17 -89.91 -18.39
CA TYR A 16 -31.56 -89.57 -18.69
C TYR A 16 -32.20 -88.34 -18.02
N GLY A 17 -32.74 -87.45 -18.85
CA GLY A 17 -33.52 -86.32 -18.39
C GLY A 17 -34.98 -86.67 -18.04
N GLN A 18 -35.64 -85.72 -17.38
CA GLN A 18 -37.09 -85.62 -17.36
C GLN A 18 -37.49 -84.19 -17.77
N THR A 19 -38.42 -84.08 -18.71
CA THR A 19 -39.14 -82.83 -18.97
C THR A 19 -40.12 -82.59 -17.83
N VAL A 20 -39.84 -81.59 -17.00
CA VAL A 20 -40.80 -81.08 -16.02
C VAL A 20 -41.68 -80.04 -16.70
N ILE A 21 -43.00 -80.24 -16.63
CA ILE A 21 -43.99 -79.26 -17.08
C ILE A 21 -44.06 -78.17 -16.00
N ALA A 22 -43.93 -76.91 -16.42
CA ALA A 22 -43.96 -75.76 -15.51
C ALA A 22 -45.42 -75.35 -15.25
N ASP A 23 -45.99 -75.87 -14.15
CA ASP A 23 -47.19 -75.31 -13.52
C ASP A 23 -46.80 -74.56 -12.24
N GLU A 24 -47.60 -73.53 -11.95
CA GLU A 24 -47.55 -72.60 -10.81
C GLU A 24 -46.32 -71.68 -10.70
N VAL A 25 -46.58 -70.37 -10.82
CA VAL A 25 -45.63 -69.31 -10.51
C VAL A 25 -45.74 -69.02 -9.02
N GLU A 26 -44.97 -69.75 -8.20
CA GLU A 26 -44.85 -69.45 -6.77
C GLU A 26 -44.26 -68.04 -6.56
N GLU A 27 -44.90 -67.28 -5.68
CA GLU A 27 -44.49 -65.93 -5.28
C GLU A 27 -43.81 -65.95 -3.91
N TYR A 28 -42.83 -65.05 -3.73
CA TYR A 28 -42.16 -64.82 -2.46
C TYR A 28 -41.67 -63.33 -2.36
N ASP A 29 -40.72 -62.94 -1.49
CA ASP A 29 -40.25 -61.53 -1.27
C ASP A 29 -38.81 -61.09 -1.68
N PHE A 30 -37.72 -61.34 -0.90
CA PHE A 30 -36.47 -60.53 -0.99
C PHE A 30 -35.65 -60.29 0.30
N SER A 31 -35.55 -61.21 1.28
CA SER A 31 -34.74 -60.97 2.51
C SER A 31 -33.21 -60.87 2.26
N TYR A 32 -32.63 -59.69 2.45
CA TYR A 32 -31.17 -59.44 2.38
C TYR A 32 -30.68 -58.64 3.60
N LYS A 33 -29.80 -59.24 4.42
CA LYS A 33 -29.15 -58.57 5.56
C LYS A 33 -27.84 -57.93 5.10
N SER A 34 -27.85 -56.63 4.84
CA SER A 34 -26.64 -55.91 4.47
C SER A 34 -25.64 -55.88 5.64
N GLY A 35 -24.38 -56.29 5.40
CA GLY A 35 -23.29 -56.16 6.37
C GLY A 35 -22.82 -54.72 6.61
N TYR A 36 -23.44 -53.72 5.98
CA TYR A 36 -23.05 -52.32 6.08
C TYR A 36 -23.51 -51.70 7.41
N SER A 37 -22.58 -51.52 8.34
CA SER A 37 -22.73 -50.61 9.48
C SER A 37 -22.78 -49.14 9.03
N VAL A 38 -23.30 -48.24 9.88
CA VAL A 38 -23.35 -46.77 9.64
C VAL A 38 -22.00 -46.19 9.19
N THR A 39 -20.87 -46.74 9.65
CA THR A 39 -19.52 -46.34 9.22
C THR A 39 -19.20 -46.62 7.75
N HIS A 40 -19.76 -47.69 7.14
CA HIS A 40 -19.60 -47.94 5.70
C HIS A 40 -20.37 -46.94 4.83
N TYR A 41 -21.41 -46.30 5.39
CA TYR A 41 -22.14 -45.23 4.71
C TYR A 41 -21.28 -43.95 4.54
N GLU A 42 -20.06 -43.88 5.12
CA GLU A 42 -19.09 -42.82 4.84
C GLU A 42 -18.34 -42.98 3.51
N THR A 43 -18.16 -44.20 3.00
CA THR A 43 -17.16 -44.50 1.96
C THR A 43 -17.74 -44.92 0.60
N ASP A 44 -18.80 -45.74 0.55
CA ASP A 44 -19.11 -46.54 -0.65
C ASP A 44 -20.47 -46.27 -1.32
N LEU A 45 -21.10 -45.12 -1.06
CA LEU A 45 -22.49 -44.83 -1.44
C LEU A 45 -22.68 -44.01 -2.72
N ALA A 46 -22.23 -44.53 -3.85
CA ALA A 46 -22.76 -44.08 -5.14
C ALA A 46 -24.11 -44.74 -5.48
N LEU A 47 -24.37 -45.97 -5.02
CA LEU A 47 -25.34 -46.89 -5.66
C LEU A 47 -26.08 -47.88 -4.71
N LEU A 48 -26.32 -47.57 -3.42
CA LEU A 48 -27.15 -48.46 -2.58
C LEU A 48 -28.62 -47.99 -2.53
N PRO A 49 -29.61 -48.88 -2.83
CA PRO A 49 -31.01 -48.63 -2.53
C PRO A 49 -31.27 -48.70 -1.01
N GLN A 50 -32.41 -48.19 -0.57
CA GLN A 50 -32.86 -48.30 0.82
C GLN A 50 -33.29 -49.74 1.13
N PHE A 51 -32.88 -50.27 2.27
CA PHE A 51 -33.29 -51.57 2.78
C PHE A 51 -33.96 -51.42 4.15
N ASP A 52 -35.00 -52.21 4.39
CA ASP A 52 -35.61 -52.38 5.71
C ASP A 52 -34.70 -53.28 6.58
N VAL A 53 -34.69 -53.07 7.90
CA VAL A 53 -33.73 -53.70 8.82
C VAL A 53 -34.40 -54.12 10.13
N THR A 54 -35.38 -55.02 10.07
CA THR A 54 -35.99 -55.64 11.26
C THR A 54 -36.11 -57.16 11.16
N ALA A 55 -35.83 -57.83 12.29
CA ALA A 55 -35.92 -59.28 12.57
C ALA A 55 -34.84 -60.22 11.97
N ASP A 56 -34.59 -61.33 12.67
CA ASP A 56 -33.47 -62.25 12.45
C ASP A 56 -33.80 -63.44 11.55
N THR A 57 -32.80 -63.90 10.77
CA THR A 57 -32.41 -65.31 10.53
C THR A 57 -31.12 -65.38 9.68
N GLY A 58 -30.60 -66.59 9.44
CA GLY A 58 -29.20 -66.87 9.02
C GLY A 58 -28.78 -66.57 7.57
N GLU A 59 -27.48 -66.76 7.30
CA GLU A 59 -26.71 -66.21 6.17
C GLU A 59 -26.98 -66.81 4.77
N VAL A 60 -26.82 -65.98 3.73
CA VAL A 60 -26.37 -66.38 2.38
C VAL A 60 -25.42 -65.30 1.81
N LEU A 61 -24.34 -65.73 1.14
CA LEU A 61 -23.34 -64.88 0.47
C LEU A 61 -23.75 -64.52 -0.97
N PHE A 62 -23.42 -63.30 -1.41
CA PHE A 62 -23.56 -62.85 -2.81
C PHE A 62 -22.17 -62.71 -3.48
N ASP A 63 -21.94 -63.39 -4.61
CA ASP A 63 -20.89 -63.00 -5.58
C ASP A 63 -21.48 -61.95 -6.55
N ARG A 64 -20.70 -60.92 -6.87
CA ARG A 64 -21.13 -59.78 -7.70
C ARG A 64 -20.99 -60.00 -9.21
N ARG A 65 -20.63 -61.21 -9.66
CA ARG A 65 -20.12 -61.41 -11.04
C ARG A 65 -21.12 -61.88 -12.09
N ASP A 66 -22.20 -62.55 -11.73
CA ASP A 66 -23.23 -63.00 -12.70
C ASP A 66 -24.64 -62.65 -12.21
N GLY A 67 -25.40 -61.95 -13.06
CA GLY A 67 -26.67 -61.33 -12.70
C GLY A 67 -27.86 -62.29 -12.74
N LEU A 68 -28.17 -62.92 -11.61
CA LEU A 68 -29.42 -63.64 -11.34
C LEU A 68 -30.09 -63.08 -10.07
N ALA A 69 -31.42 -62.96 -10.07
CA ALA A 69 -32.20 -62.47 -8.94
C ALA A 69 -33.65 -63.00 -8.99
N ALA A 70 -34.27 -63.16 -7.82
CA ALA A 70 -35.61 -63.75 -7.64
C ALA A 70 -36.36 -63.08 -6.46
N LYS A 71 -37.35 -63.76 -5.88
CA LYS A 71 -38.19 -63.39 -4.71
C LYS A 71 -38.01 -64.47 -3.60
N VAL A 72 -38.00 -64.15 -2.28
CA VAL A 72 -37.96 -65.07 -1.08
C VAL A 72 -38.67 -64.51 0.19
N SER A 73 -39.72 -65.15 0.71
CA SER A 73 -40.42 -64.83 1.97
C SER A 73 -39.93 -65.74 3.11
N VAL A 74 -39.93 -65.28 4.36
CA VAL A 74 -39.25 -66.00 5.47
C VAL A 74 -40.20 -66.51 6.55
N ASN A 75 -40.16 -67.83 6.76
CA ASN A 75 -40.61 -68.57 7.94
C ASN A 75 -39.63 -69.73 8.13
N GLN A 76 -39.26 -70.13 9.37
CA GLN A 76 -38.22 -71.14 9.59
C GLN A 76 -38.52 -72.21 10.65
N SER A 77 -38.10 -73.43 10.32
CA SER A 77 -37.71 -74.52 11.23
C SER A 77 -36.43 -75.17 10.70
N ILE A 78 -35.74 -75.97 11.52
CA ILE A 78 -34.38 -76.46 11.23
C ILE A 78 -34.41 -77.94 10.86
N GLU A 79 -33.76 -78.33 9.75
CA GLU A 79 -33.10 -79.64 9.65
C GLU A 79 -31.96 -79.64 8.61
N SER A 80 -31.02 -80.59 8.71
CA SER A 80 -29.70 -80.52 8.09
C SER A 80 -29.37 -81.69 7.15
N VAL A 81 -29.56 -81.53 5.84
CA VAL A 81 -29.05 -82.49 4.82
C VAL A 81 -28.47 -81.75 3.58
N LYS A 82 -27.48 -82.38 2.94
CA LYS A 82 -26.65 -81.87 1.83
C LYS A 82 -27.44 -81.57 0.55
N GLN A 83 -27.08 -80.49 -0.15
CA GLN A 83 -27.59 -80.15 -1.49
C GLN A 83 -26.80 -80.82 -2.63
N THR A 84 -27.52 -81.27 -3.66
CA THR A 84 -27.01 -81.52 -5.01
C THR A 84 -27.08 -80.24 -5.87
N ALA A 85 -26.22 -80.14 -6.89
CA ALA A 85 -26.15 -78.96 -7.75
C ALA A 85 -27.40 -78.81 -8.64
N VAL A 86 -28.08 -77.67 -8.55
CA VAL A 86 -29.22 -77.30 -9.39
C VAL A 86 -28.73 -76.63 -10.68
N ALA A 87 -29.21 -77.09 -11.84
CA ALA A 87 -28.96 -76.46 -13.12
C ALA A 87 -29.99 -75.35 -13.39
N TYR A 88 -29.53 -74.11 -13.58
CA TYR A 88 -30.39 -72.98 -13.89
C TYR A 88 -30.59 -72.83 -15.40
N SER A 89 -31.85 -72.62 -15.83
CA SER A 89 -32.20 -72.15 -17.16
C SER A 89 -32.53 -70.65 -17.13
N ALA A 90 -32.12 -69.91 -18.16
CA ALA A 90 -32.31 -68.47 -18.21
C ALA A 90 -33.79 -68.11 -18.42
N SER A 91 -34.40 -67.44 -17.44
CA SER A 91 -35.80 -66.99 -17.52
C SER A 91 -35.95 -65.66 -18.28
N LYS A 92 -37.19 -65.36 -18.69
CA LYS A 92 -37.54 -64.16 -19.47
C LYS A 92 -37.30 -62.88 -18.64
N THR A 93 -37.03 -61.78 -19.33
CA THR A 93 -36.80 -60.44 -18.77
C THR A 93 -37.85 -60.01 -17.74
N MET A 94 -37.46 -59.95 -16.46
CA MET A 94 -38.24 -59.33 -15.39
C MET A 94 -38.15 -57.81 -15.43
N THR A 95 -39.31 -57.14 -15.42
CA THR A 95 -39.40 -55.70 -15.13
C THR A 95 -39.41 -55.47 -13.62
N TRP A 96 -38.29 -54.99 -13.08
CA TRP A 96 -38.17 -54.65 -11.67
C TRP A 96 -38.88 -53.31 -11.37
N GLN A 97 -39.82 -53.32 -10.41
CA GLN A 97 -40.30 -52.11 -9.77
C GLN A 97 -39.66 -51.98 -8.39
N ALA A 98 -38.81 -50.96 -8.21
CA ALA A 98 -38.22 -50.67 -6.91
C ALA A 98 -39.28 -50.04 -5.99
N ASN A 99 -39.80 -50.83 -5.05
CA ASN A 99 -40.64 -50.34 -3.97
C ASN A 99 -39.76 -49.63 -2.93
N TYR A 100 -39.73 -48.31 -2.99
CA TYR A 100 -39.06 -47.48 -1.99
C TYR A 100 -39.90 -47.38 -0.72
N LEU A 101 -39.22 -47.33 0.44
CA LEU A 101 -39.89 -47.08 1.71
C LEU A 101 -40.63 -45.74 1.66
N PRO A 102 -41.82 -45.64 2.26
CA PRO A 102 -42.49 -44.35 2.43
C PRO A 102 -41.59 -43.40 3.22
N GLN A 103 -41.75 -42.10 2.98
CA GLN A 103 -41.04 -41.06 3.74
C GLN A 103 -41.32 -41.24 5.25
N PRO A 104 -40.30 -41.16 6.12
CA PRO A 104 -40.44 -41.47 7.53
C PRO A 104 -41.43 -40.53 8.20
N ASN A 105 -42.22 -41.08 9.13
CA ASN A 105 -42.92 -40.24 10.09
C ASN A 105 -41.88 -39.55 10.98
N THR A 106 -41.79 -38.23 10.87
CA THR A 106 -40.76 -37.43 11.57
C THR A 106 -40.91 -37.45 13.09
N SER A 107 -42.04 -37.90 13.64
CA SER A 107 -42.19 -38.14 15.08
C SER A 107 -41.44 -39.38 15.57
N LYS A 108 -41.24 -40.41 14.71
CA LYS A 108 -40.53 -41.67 15.02
C LYS A 108 -39.03 -41.59 14.83
N LEU A 109 -38.51 -40.53 14.22
CA LEU A 109 -37.07 -40.32 14.10
C LEU A 109 -36.47 -40.02 15.49
N ASN A 110 -35.37 -40.70 15.82
CA ASN A 110 -34.71 -40.59 17.12
C ASN A 110 -33.20 -40.29 17.05
N LYS A 111 -32.54 -40.53 15.91
CA LYS A 111 -31.11 -40.23 15.71
C LYS A 111 -30.85 -39.56 14.37
N LEU A 112 -29.76 -38.79 14.33
CA LEU A 112 -29.27 -38.09 13.16
C LEU A 112 -27.75 -38.22 13.12
N TYR A 113 -27.20 -38.49 11.93
CA TYR A 113 -25.79 -38.66 11.67
C TYR A 113 -25.36 -37.69 10.58
N THR A 114 -24.27 -36.95 10.81
CA THR A 114 -23.77 -35.93 9.86
C THR A 114 -22.48 -36.36 9.19
N PHE A 115 -22.46 -36.30 7.86
CA PHE A 115 -21.32 -36.72 7.05
C PHE A 115 -20.64 -35.46 6.51
N SER A 116 -19.65 -34.94 7.23
CA SER A 116 -18.92 -33.73 6.82
C SER A 116 -18.00 -34.00 5.62
N VAL A 117 -17.54 -32.94 4.94
CA VAL A 117 -16.51 -33.06 3.90
C VAL A 117 -15.16 -33.29 4.59
N LYS A 118 -14.57 -34.47 4.37
CA LYS A 118 -13.31 -34.87 5.01
C LYS A 118 -12.18 -33.91 4.65
N ASN A 119 -11.33 -33.61 5.64
CA ASN A 119 -10.21 -32.65 5.56
C ASN A 119 -10.59 -31.20 5.22
N GLU A 120 -11.88 -30.84 5.20
CA GLU A 120 -12.29 -29.51 4.78
C GLU A 120 -11.96 -28.44 5.83
N ARG A 121 -11.36 -27.34 5.37
CA ARG A 121 -10.97 -26.20 6.24
C ARG A 121 -11.57 -24.88 5.77
N ILE A 122 -12.00 -24.08 6.72
CA ILE A 122 -12.71 -22.81 6.49
C ILE A 122 -11.82 -21.61 6.81
N PRO A 123 -11.51 -20.73 5.84
CA PRO A 123 -10.72 -19.53 6.08
C PRO A 123 -11.34 -18.63 7.15
N VAL A 124 -10.53 -18.20 8.11
CA VAL A 124 -10.99 -17.34 9.22
C VAL A 124 -10.83 -15.85 8.93
N TYR A 125 -9.92 -15.50 8.01
CA TYR A 125 -9.54 -14.12 7.71
C TYR A 125 -10.39 -13.44 6.63
N TYR A 126 -11.26 -14.19 5.95
CA TYR A 126 -11.99 -13.77 4.77
C TYR A 126 -13.47 -14.16 4.87
N ASP A 127 -14.31 -13.46 4.11
CA ASP A 127 -15.69 -13.86 3.88
C ASP A 127 -15.75 -14.82 2.68
N GLY A 128 -16.75 -15.70 2.64
CA GLY A 128 -16.97 -16.60 1.51
C GLY A 128 -17.99 -17.69 1.77
N GLN A 129 -18.00 -18.70 0.90
CA GLN A 129 -18.84 -19.89 1.03
C GLN A 129 -18.05 -21.15 0.72
N LYS A 130 -18.29 -22.22 1.47
CA LYS A 130 -17.68 -23.54 1.23
C LYS A 130 -18.68 -24.66 1.43
N HIS A 131 -18.48 -25.78 0.72
CA HIS A 131 -19.30 -26.96 0.90
C HIS A 131 -18.70 -27.85 2.00
N VAL A 132 -19.45 -28.10 3.08
CA VAL A 132 -18.88 -28.66 4.32
C VAL A 132 -19.60 -29.91 4.84
N LEU A 133 -20.76 -30.22 4.27
CA LEU A 133 -21.61 -31.33 4.65
C LEU A 133 -22.00 -32.09 3.38
N ASN A 134 -21.65 -33.37 3.28
CA ASN A 134 -21.96 -34.24 2.13
C ASN A 134 -23.41 -34.74 2.15
N ARG A 135 -23.90 -35.17 3.32
CA ARG A 135 -25.27 -35.63 3.56
C ARG A 135 -25.61 -35.71 5.04
N VAL A 136 -26.90 -35.86 5.33
CA VAL A 136 -27.43 -36.24 6.62
C VAL A 136 -28.12 -37.59 6.50
N VAL A 137 -27.95 -38.44 7.51
CA VAL A 137 -28.62 -39.73 7.64
C VAL A 137 -29.45 -39.71 8.91
N LEU A 138 -30.66 -40.24 8.85
CA LEU A 138 -31.63 -40.24 9.93
C LEU A 138 -31.99 -41.70 10.24
N GLN A 139 -32.17 -42.02 11.51
CA GLN A 139 -32.64 -43.33 11.96
C GLN A 139 -33.90 -43.18 12.81
N ASP A 140 -34.85 -44.08 12.63
CA ASP A 140 -36.07 -44.14 13.45
C ASP A 140 -35.98 -45.13 14.63
N GLU A 141 -37.02 -45.11 15.45
CA GLU A 141 -37.20 -45.97 16.62
C GLU A 141 -37.19 -47.48 16.30
N ASN A 142 -37.45 -47.87 15.05
CA ASN A 142 -37.37 -49.25 14.57
C ASN A 142 -35.98 -49.60 14.01
N GLY A 143 -35.08 -48.63 13.88
CA GLY A 143 -33.75 -48.80 13.31
C GLY A 143 -33.65 -48.56 11.80
N GLN A 144 -34.76 -48.27 11.10
CA GLN A 144 -34.77 -48.00 9.66
C GLN A 144 -34.02 -46.69 9.35
N VAL A 145 -33.34 -46.67 8.20
CA VAL A 145 -32.36 -45.62 7.87
C VAL A 145 -32.76 -44.85 6.61
N TYR A 146 -32.75 -43.53 6.73
CA TYR A 146 -33.18 -42.59 5.68
C TYR A 146 -32.07 -41.58 5.38
N PHE A 147 -31.95 -41.16 4.12
CA PHE A 147 -30.81 -40.37 3.64
C PHE A 147 -31.29 -39.09 2.99
N THR A 148 -30.64 -37.95 3.26
CA THR A 148 -30.76 -36.81 2.34
C THR A 148 -30.05 -37.15 1.03
N ALA A 149 -30.43 -36.44 -0.04
CA ALA A 149 -29.59 -36.39 -1.23
C ALA A 149 -28.15 -36.03 -0.85
N LYS A 150 -27.17 -36.50 -1.63
CA LYS A 150 -25.84 -35.91 -1.55
C LYS A 150 -25.98 -34.45 -1.93
N TYR A 151 -25.53 -33.54 -1.08
CA TYR A 151 -25.67 -32.12 -1.38
C TYR A 151 -24.90 -31.76 -2.67
N GLY A 152 -25.47 -30.83 -3.44
CA GLY A 152 -25.05 -30.57 -4.81
C GLY A 152 -25.54 -31.59 -5.86
N THR A 153 -26.38 -32.57 -5.51
CA THR A 153 -27.04 -33.48 -6.47
C THR A 153 -28.57 -33.35 -6.44
N THR A 154 -29.22 -33.74 -7.53
CA THR A 154 -30.69 -33.67 -7.66
C THR A 154 -31.37 -34.66 -6.71
N ALA A 155 -32.25 -34.15 -5.85
CA ALA A 155 -32.98 -35.00 -4.91
C ALA A 155 -34.18 -35.70 -5.58
N ASN A 156 -34.18 -37.04 -5.59
CA ASN A 156 -35.39 -37.82 -5.87
C ASN A 156 -36.27 -37.88 -4.61
N ALA A 157 -37.48 -37.30 -4.66
CA ALA A 157 -38.40 -37.23 -3.53
C ALA A 157 -38.93 -38.58 -3.02
N LYS A 158 -38.82 -39.66 -3.80
CA LYS A 158 -39.15 -41.03 -3.36
C LYS A 158 -38.01 -41.70 -2.58
N LEU A 159 -36.76 -41.28 -2.81
CA LEU A 159 -35.55 -41.89 -2.23
C LEU A 159 -34.94 -41.07 -1.09
N HIS A 160 -35.07 -39.74 -1.16
CA HIS A 160 -34.33 -38.84 -0.29
C HIS A 160 -35.23 -38.12 0.70
N PHE A 161 -34.83 -38.11 1.96
CA PHE A 161 -35.44 -37.26 2.98
C PHE A 161 -35.21 -35.78 2.58
N PRO A 162 -36.26 -34.93 2.56
CA PRO A 162 -36.12 -33.53 2.16
C PRO A 162 -35.22 -32.76 3.14
N ALA A 163 -34.05 -32.32 2.66
CA ALA A 163 -33.10 -31.54 3.45
C ALA A 163 -33.69 -30.22 3.98
N SER A 164 -34.75 -29.70 3.36
CA SER A 164 -35.52 -28.52 3.81
C SER A 164 -36.33 -28.76 5.10
N LYS A 165 -36.56 -30.01 5.51
CA LYS A 165 -37.17 -30.35 6.81
C LYS A 165 -36.16 -30.27 7.97
N LEU A 166 -34.86 -30.22 7.67
CA LEU A 166 -33.81 -30.06 8.66
C LEU A 166 -33.51 -28.59 8.92
N GLN A 167 -33.21 -28.26 10.17
CA GLN A 167 -32.76 -26.94 10.59
C GLN A 167 -31.24 -26.97 10.77
N TYR A 168 -30.55 -26.00 10.20
CA TYR A 168 -29.10 -25.89 10.23
C TYR A 168 -28.74 -24.61 10.99
N LYS A 169 -27.91 -24.73 12.03
CA LYS A 169 -27.47 -23.58 12.83
C LYS A 169 -25.96 -23.64 13.02
N LEU A 170 -25.27 -22.64 12.53
CA LEU A 170 -23.91 -22.34 12.97
C LEU A 170 -23.99 -21.85 14.43
N THR A 171 -23.29 -22.51 15.34
CA THR A 171 -23.33 -22.22 16.79
C THR A 171 -22.01 -21.64 17.32
N SER A 172 -20.99 -21.49 16.49
CA SER A 172 -19.76 -20.75 16.79
C SER A 172 -19.27 -19.96 15.58
N LEU A 173 -18.53 -18.88 15.84
CA LEU A 173 -17.93 -17.99 14.84
C LEU A 173 -18.98 -17.26 13.97
N ASN A 174 -18.51 -16.43 13.02
CA ASN A 174 -19.37 -15.59 12.21
C ASN A 174 -19.73 -16.29 10.89
N GLY A 175 -21.03 -16.38 10.57
CA GLY A 175 -21.52 -17.01 9.35
C GLY A 175 -22.94 -17.57 9.47
N SER A 176 -23.34 -18.38 8.51
CA SER A 176 -24.60 -19.14 8.51
C SER A 176 -24.44 -20.44 7.71
N MET A 177 -25.06 -21.51 8.20
CA MET A 177 -25.14 -22.79 7.48
C MET A 177 -26.41 -22.80 6.62
N GLN A 178 -26.28 -23.13 5.34
CA GLN A 178 -27.39 -23.25 4.40
C GLN A 178 -27.91 -24.69 4.31
N SER A 179 -29.16 -24.85 3.88
CA SER A 179 -29.84 -26.14 3.73
C SER A 179 -29.35 -26.98 2.53
N ASP A 180 -28.44 -26.45 1.72
CA ASP A 180 -27.75 -27.15 0.63
C ASP A 180 -26.34 -27.66 1.04
N GLY A 181 -26.06 -27.70 2.34
CA GLY A 181 -24.77 -28.18 2.87
C GLY A 181 -23.61 -27.18 2.72
N LYS A 182 -23.85 -25.95 2.25
CA LYS A 182 -22.84 -24.88 2.24
C LYS A 182 -22.82 -24.11 3.57
N LEU A 183 -21.61 -23.77 4.02
CA LEU A 183 -21.36 -22.79 5.06
C LEU A 183 -21.00 -21.46 4.39
N ILE A 184 -21.81 -20.43 4.59
CA ILE A 184 -21.40 -19.03 4.36
C ILE A 184 -20.62 -18.61 5.61
N TYR A 185 -19.33 -18.38 5.47
CA TYR A 185 -18.45 -17.95 6.56
C TYR A 185 -18.09 -16.48 6.42
N LYS A 186 -17.90 -15.81 7.56
CA LYS A 186 -17.42 -14.44 7.64
C LYS A 186 -16.15 -14.35 8.47
N LYS A 187 -15.36 -13.29 8.26
CA LYS A 187 -14.19 -12.95 9.05
C LYS A 187 -14.50 -13.07 10.54
N SER A 188 -13.73 -13.90 11.23
CA SER A 188 -13.95 -14.28 12.63
C SER A 188 -12.66 -14.08 13.45
N ASN A 189 -12.77 -14.08 14.79
CA ASN A 189 -11.57 -13.99 15.63
C ASN A 189 -10.73 -15.28 15.48
N PRO A 190 -9.44 -15.19 15.09
CA PRO A 190 -8.64 -16.37 14.79
C PRO A 190 -8.30 -17.21 16.03
N PHE A 191 -8.15 -16.59 17.21
CA PHE A 191 -7.90 -17.30 18.46
C PHE A 191 -9.14 -18.08 18.93
N THR A 192 -10.33 -17.50 18.80
CA THR A 192 -11.59 -18.22 19.08
C THR A 192 -11.80 -19.37 18.10
N ALA A 193 -11.53 -19.12 16.80
CA ALA A 193 -11.64 -20.15 15.78
C ALA A 193 -10.66 -21.31 16.01
N ALA A 194 -9.40 -21.01 16.32
CA ALA A 194 -8.38 -22.01 16.62
C ALA A 194 -8.74 -22.90 17.82
N LYS A 195 -9.50 -22.39 18.81
CA LYS A 195 -9.97 -23.18 19.96
C LYS A 195 -11.25 -23.98 19.68
N THR A 196 -12.17 -23.45 18.87
CA THR A 196 -13.56 -23.95 18.82
C THR A 196 -14.01 -24.53 17.49
N GLY A 197 -13.38 -24.15 16.38
CA GLY A 197 -13.81 -24.49 15.02
C GLY A 197 -15.17 -23.91 14.65
N TYR A 198 -15.65 -24.25 13.46
CA TYR A 198 -17.02 -23.93 13.03
C TYR A 198 -17.94 -25.07 13.47
N LYS A 199 -18.67 -24.87 14.56
CA LYS A 199 -19.61 -25.84 15.13
C LYS A 199 -20.96 -25.69 14.43
N VAL A 200 -21.42 -26.73 13.77
CA VAL A 200 -22.70 -26.77 13.07
C VAL A 200 -23.60 -27.76 13.77
N ARG A 201 -24.74 -27.28 14.26
CA ARG A 201 -25.84 -28.10 14.79
C ARG A 201 -26.86 -28.33 13.68
N ILE A 202 -27.28 -29.57 13.50
CA ILE A 202 -28.40 -29.95 12.63
C ILE A 202 -29.50 -30.52 13.52
N SER A 203 -30.73 -30.07 13.34
CA SER A 203 -31.88 -30.54 14.13
C SER A 203 -33.12 -30.81 13.28
N LEU A 204 -33.92 -31.78 13.72
CA LEU A 204 -35.25 -32.06 13.19
C LEU A 204 -36.27 -31.87 14.32
N ASN A 205 -37.24 -30.96 14.10
CA ASN A 205 -38.34 -30.67 15.02
C ASN A 205 -37.92 -30.40 16.48
N ASN A 206 -36.68 -29.93 16.71
CA ASN A 206 -36.01 -29.81 18.01
C ASN A 206 -35.87 -31.12 18.85
N LYS A 207 -36.58 -32.21 18.52
CA LYS A 207 -36.50 -33.53 19.21
C LYS A 207 -35.13 -34.18 18.99
N VAL A 208 -34.69 -34.27 17.73
CA VAL A 208 -33.43 -34.93 17.34
C VAL A 208 -32.45 -33.87 16.87
N ASN A 209 -31.21 -33.96 17.33
CA ASN A 209 -30.15 -33.09 16.85
C ASN A 209 -28.78 -33.77 16.95
N GLU A 210 -27.88 -33.36 16.06
CA GLU A 210 -26.47 -33.76 16.03
C GLU A 210 -25.60 -32.52 15.82
N SER A 211 -24.33 -32.58 16.19
CA SER A 211 -23.39 -31.47 15.95
C SER A 211 -22.02 -31.96 15.50
N PHE A 212 -21.48 -31.33 14.47
CA PHE A 212 -20.12 -31.57 13.99
C PHE A 212 -19.29 -30.28 14.00
N VAL A 213 -17.96 -30.43 13.94
CA VAL A 213 -17.02 -29.32 13.98
C VAL A 213 -16.15 -29.34 12.73
N ILE A 214 -16.12 -28.22 12.01
CA ILE A 214 -15.26 -28.05 10.83
C ILE A 214 -14.01 -27.28 11.25
N ALA A 215 -12.85 -27.77 10.82
CA ALA A 215 -11.57 -27.17 11.17
C ALA A 215 -11.41 -25.77 10.53
N PRO A 216 -10.85 -24.78 11.25
CA PRO A 216 -10.47 -23.51 10.65
C PRO A 216 -9.23 -23.67 9.77
N SER A 217 -9.09 -22.79 8.78
CA SER A 217 -7.83 -22.47 8.11
C SER A 217 -7.35 -21.11 8.61
N LEU A 218 -6.12 -21.09 9.13
CA LEU A 218 -5.47 -19.89 9.67
C LEU A 218 -4.33 -19.42 8.75
N ARG A 219 -4.43 -19.78 7.46
CA ARG A 219 -3.59 -19.23 6.39
C ARG A 219 -4.09 -17.85 6.00
N LEU A 220 -3.15 -16.94 5.79
CA LEU A 220 -3.35 -15.75 4.98
C LEU A 220 -2.94 -16.05 3.53
N ASN A 221 -3.66 -15.44 2.59
CA ASN A 221 -3.26 -15.36 1.20
C ASN A 221 -2.02 -14.44 1.11
N GLY A 222 -0.84 -15.03 0.85
CA GLY A 222 0.44 -14.31 0.83
C GLY A 222 1.03 -14.04 2.22
N SER A 223 2.18 -13.36 2.26
CA SER A 223 2.85 -13.00 3.53
C SER A 223 2.12 -11.88 4.27
N HIS A 224 2.09 -11.93 5.61
CA HIS A 224 1.71 -10.73 6.37
C HIS A 224 2.86 -9.71 6.36
N SER A 225 2.54 -8.44 6.18
CA SER A 225 3.52 -7.34 6.15
C SER A 225 3.02 -6.19 7.00
N ALA A 226 3.79 -5.81 8.02
CA ALA A 226 3.53 -4.63 8.85
C ALA A 226 4.60 -3.57 8.57
N ASN A 227 4.17 -2.37 8.14
CA ASN A 227 5.05 -1.23 7.95
C ASN A 227 5.00 -0.32 9.20
N LEU A 228 6.08 -0.34 9.99
CA LEU A 228 6.28 0.44 11.20
C LEU A 228 7.35 1.53 10.99
N SER A 229 7.65 1.86 9.74
CA SER A 229 8.56 2.94 9.35
C SER A 229 7.98 4.31 9.69
N THR A 230 8.84 5.31 9.90
CA THR A 230 8.42 6.67 10.22
C THR A 230 8.23 7.56 8.99
N PRO A 231 7.37 8.59 9.07
CA PRO A 231 7.22 9.55 7.98
C PRO A 231 8.47 10.44 7.84
N ASN A 232 8.66 10.96 6.63
CA ASN A 232 9.71 11.93 6.33
C ASN A 232 9.51 13.24 7.09
N ALA A 233 10.59 13.98 7.28
CA ALA A 233 10.57 15.32 7.84
C ALA A 233 10.05 16.37 6.84
N LYS A 234 9.82 17.59 7.34
CA LYS A 234 9.48 18.75 6.52
C LYS A 234 10.76 19.41 6.00
N ASN A 235 10.69 19.99 4.80
CA ASN A 235 11.76 20.87 4.31
C ASN A 235 11.80 22.17 5.11
N GLY A 236 12.94 22.84 5.07
CA GLY A 236 13.11 24.23 5.47
C GLY A 236 12.48 25.19 4.46
N ASN A 237 12.26 26.43 4.90
CA ASN A 237 11.67 27.48 4.07
C ASN A 237 12.76 28.19 3.26
N HIS A 238 12.46 28.55 2.02
CA HIS A 238 13.34 29.40 1.22
C HIS A 238 13.43 30.81 1.82
N GLY A 239 14.63 31.39 1.77
CA GLY A 239 14.85 32.81 2.02
C GLY A 239 14.23 33.66 0.91
N SER A 240 13.95 34.91 1.23
CA SER A 240 13.38 35.89 0.29
C SER A 240 14.46 36.77 -0.33
N ASP A 241 14.33 37.10 -1.60
CA ASP A 241 15.29 37.97 -2.29
C ASP A 241 15.38 39.36 -1.65
N GLY A 242 16.60 39.88 -1.66
CA GLY A 242 16.93 41.24 -1.26
C GLY A 242 16.35 42.23 -2.26
N ARG A 243 15.73 43.29 -1.75
CA ARG A 243 15.26 44.38 -2.62
C ARG A 243 16.44 45.07 -3.27
N GLY A 244 16.38 45.29 -4.58
CA GLY A 244 17.33 46.14 -5.28
C GLY A 244 17.41 47.54 -4.67
N GLY A 245 18.60 48.12 -4.74
CA GLY A 245 18.90 49.48 -4.37
C GLY A 245 18.16 50.45 -5.28
N THR A 246 17.58 51.48 -4.68
CA THR A 246 16.90 52.52 -5.45
C THR A 246 17.94 53.48 -6.03
N SER A 247 17.98 53.58 -7.35
CA SER A 247 18.58 54.76 -7.99
C SER A 247 17.71 55.95 -7.60
N TYR A 248 18.22 56.84 -6.73
CA TYR A 248 17.51 58.07 -6.41
C TYR A 248 17.63 59.01 -7.60
N SER A 249 16.72 58.87 -8.56
CA SER A 249 16.63 59.89 -9.59
C SER A 249 15.99 61.14 -8.98
N SER A 250 16.80 62.15 -8.68
CA SER A 250 16.25 63.45 -8.33
C SER A 250 15.77 64.08 -9.65
N SER A 251 14.51 63.78 -9.97
CA SER A 251 13.62 64.45 -10.91
C SER A 251 14.27 65.16 -12.11
N ALA A 252 13.79 64.82 -13.32
CA ALA A 252 14.14 65.46 -14.61
C ALA A 252 13.88 66.98 -14.73
N LEU A 253 13.66 67.67 -13.60
CA LEU A 253 13.55 69.11 -13.40
C LEU A 253 14.86 69.74 -12.87
N SER A 254 15.80 68.98 -12.29
CA SER A 254 17.04 69.55 -11.72
C SER A 254 17.99 70.13 -12.79
N SER A 255 17.94 69.61 -14.02
CA SER A 255 18.76 70.04 -15.16
C SER A 255 18.37 71.39 -15.77
N VAL A 256 17.24 72.00 -15.35
CA VAL A 256 16.70 73.24 -15.94
C VAL A 256 16.99 74.49 -15.07
N ALA A 257 17.34 74.32 -13.79
CA ALA A 257 17.43 75.41 -12.81
C ALA A 257 18.80 76.14 -12.76
N GLY A 258 19.55 76.17 -13.86
CA GLY A 258 20.89 76.80 -13.95
C GLY A 258 20.95 78.15 -14.68
N ALA A 259 19.82 78.69 -15.16
CA ALA A 259 19.80 79.76 -16.17
C ALA A 259 20.08 81.20 -15.67
N PHE A 260 20.85 81.38 -14.59
CA PHE A 260 21.28 82.70 -14.11
C PHE A 260 22.81 82.75 -13.91
N ALA A 261 23.44 83.59 -14.74
CA ALA A 261 24.87 83.91 -14.88
C ALA A 261 25.89 83.24 -13.93
N GLY A 262 26.71 82.34 -14.47
CA GLY A 262 28.07 82.03 -13.97
C GLY A 262 28.20 80.94 -12.92
N GLY A 263 27.13 80.29 -12.49
CA GLY A 263 27.18 79.18 -11.53
C GLY A 263 27.77 77.87 -12.09
N SER A 264 28.31 77.02 -11.21
CA SER A 264 28.66 75.64 -11.53
C SER A 264 27.41 74.77 -11.74
N GLY A 265 27.57 73.67 -12.47
CA GLY A 265 26.57 72.61 -12.53
C GLY A 265 26.40 71.93 -11.17
N ARG A 266 25.22 71.34 -10.94
CA ARG A 266 24.96 70.50 -9.76
C ARG A 266 25.53 69.11 -9.94
N ASP A 267 26.07 68.55 -8.87
CA ASP A 267 26.51 67.17 -8.84
C ASP A 267 25.32 66.21 -8.98
N GLY A 268 25.57 65.03 -9.54
CA GLY A 268 24.60 63.95 -9.62
C GLY A 268 24.47 63.21 -8.29
N ASN A 269 23.29 62.66 -7.99
CA ASN A 269 23.07 61.91 -6.76
C ASN A 269 23.70 60.51 -6.84
N ASN A 270 24.12 60.01 -5.68
CA ASN A 270 24.59 58.64 -5.55
C ASN A 270 23.43 57.64 -5.66
N GLY A 271 23.68 56.50 -6.28
CA GLY A 271 22.77 55.36 -6.26
C GLY A 271 22.71 54.74 -4.87
N GLY A 272 21.52 54.29 -4.45
CA GLY A 272 21.38 53.60 -3.17
C GLY A 272 21.85 52.14 -3.23
N ASP A 273 22.46 51.66 -2.16
CA ASP A 273 22.92 50.26 -2.06
C ASP A 273 21.78 49.25 -2.15
N GLY A 274 22.12 48.05 -2.63
CA GLY A 274 21.23 46.90 -2.57
C GLY A 274 20.87 46.48 -1.14
N ARG A 275 19.85 45.65 -0.98
CA ARG A 275 19.57 44.97 0.30
C ARG A 275 20.02 43.52 0.26
N ARG A 276 20.55 43.03 1.39
CA ARG A 276 20.96 41.63 1.55
C ARG A 276 19.79 40.69 1.28
N GLY A 277 20.05 39.57 0.61
CA GLY A 277 19.12 38.46 0.50
C GLY A 277 18.86 37.78 1.84
N GLY A 278 17.63 37.30 2.04
CA GLY A 278 17.24 36.56 3.24
C GLY A 278 17.85 35.15 3.24
N ASP A 279 18.30 34.69 4.40
CA ASP A 279 18.86 33.35 4.55
C ASP A 279 17.77 32.27 4.43
N GLY A 280 18.11 31.12 3.86
CA GLY A 280 17.24 29.94 3.82
C GLY A 280 17.20 29.23 5.17
N GLY A 281 16.03 28.72 5.55
CA GLY A 281 15.85 27.96 6.79
C GLY A 281 16.25 26.49 6.64
N ASP A 282 16.70 25.87 7.72
CA ASP A 282 17.16 24.49 7.73
C ASP A 282 16.02 23.48 7.52
N GLY A 283 16.36 22.35 6.93
CA GLY A 283 15.50 21.18 6.84
C GLY A 283 15.36 20.50 8.20
N TYR A 284 14.16 20.06 8.54
CA TYR A 284 13.93 19.39 9.82
C TYR A 284 14.54 17.98 9.82
N ASP A 285 15.08 17.56 10.97
CA ASP A 285 15.45 16.16 11.19
C ASP A 285 14.22 15.24 11.10
N ALA A 286 14.45 14.02 10.62
CA ALA A 286 13.43 12.99 10.58
C ALA A 286 13.34 12.20 11.88
N LYS A 287 12.18 11.53 12.05
CA LYS A 287 11.89 10.78 13.27
C LYS A 287 12.45 9.38 13.21
N ASP A 288 13.09 8.96 14.30
CA ASP A 288 13.51 7.57 14.49
C ASP A 288 12.31 6.63 14.64
N VAL A 289 12.48 5.39 14.19
CA VAL A 289 11.46 4.35 14.43
C VAL A 289 11.41 3.96 15.91
N GLY A 290 12.56 3.91 16.58
CA GLY A 290 12.69 3.45 17.96
C GLY A 290 12.54 1.93 18.11
N SER A 291 12.16 1.48 19.32
CA SER A 291 12.06 0.06 19.64
C SER A 291 10.74 -0.57 19.19
N ILE A 292 10.84 -1.73 18.56
CA ILE A 292 9.72 -2.59 18.18
C ILE A 292 9.87 -3.91 18.93
N ASN A 293 8.93 -4.18 19.84
CA ASN A 293 8.90 -5.42 20.60
C ASN A 293 8.01 -6.43 19.89
N VAL A 294 8.57 -7.60 19.63
CA VAL A 294 7.94 -8.72 18.93
C VAL A 294 7.93 -9.93 19.85
N THR A 295 6.80 -10.61 19.95
CA THR A 295 6.63 -11.84 20.72
C THR A 295 6.02 -12.92 19.85
N ILE A 296 6.65 -14.09 19.80
CA ILE A 296 6.14 -15.26 19.08
C ILE A 296 6.02 -16.43 20.06
N LYS A 297 4.80 -16.95 20.23
CA LYS A 297 4.44 -18.01 21.17
C LYS A 297 3.78 -19.19 20.46
N PRO A 298 3.99 -20.43 20.92
CA PRO A 298 3.23 -21.58 20.42
C PRO A 298 1.80 -21.50 20.93
N PHE A 299 0.84 -21.74 20.03
CA PHE A 299 -0.57 -21.81 20.36
C PHE A 299 -1.14 -23.17 19.95
N ASN A 300 -1.55 -23.96 20.94
CA ASN A 300 -2.09 -25.29 20.70
C ASN A 300 -3.56 -25.19 20.24
N SER A 301 -3.87 -25.89 19.15
CA SER A 301 -5.22 -25.98 18.58
C SER A 301 -5.56 -27.45 18.34
N PRO A 302 -6.75 -27.94 18.73
CA PRO A 302 -7.15 -29.34 18.46
C PRO A 302 -7.29 -29.64 16.95
N PHE A 303 -7.26 -28.63 16.08
CA PHE A 303 -7.38 -28.78 14.63
C PHE A 303 -6.02 -28.83 13.91
N TYR A 304 -4.90 -28.80 14.64
CA TYR A 304 -3.55 -28.79 14.07
C TYR A 304 -2.62 -29.71 14.85
N GLN A 305 -1.87 -30.55 14.14
CA GLN A 305 -0.86 -31.45 14.73
C GLN A 305 0.37 -30.69 15.27
N GLN A 306 0.61 -29.49 14.74
CA GLN A 306 1.70 -28.61 15.13
C GLN A 306 1.14 -27.33 15.76
N PRO A 307 1.81 -26.74 16.78
CA PRO A 307 1.37 -25.48 17.37
C PRO A 307 1.41 -24.35 16.34
N LEU A 308 0.37 -23.53 16.37
CA LEU A 308 0.26 -22.29 15.61
C LEU A 308 1.21 -21.23 16.18
N LYS A 309 1.50 -20.18 15.40
CA LYS A 309 2.30 -19.04 15.84
C LYS A 309 1.38 -17.92 16.29
N ASP A 310 1.23 -17.77 17.60
CA ASP A 310 0.66 -16.57 18.23
C ASP A 310 1.71 -15.47 18.14
N TYR A 311 1.36 -14.37 17.47
CA TYR A 311 2.25 -13.29 17.12
C TYR A 311 1.72 -11.96 17.65
N THR A 312 2.48 -11.31 18.51
CA THR A 312 2.20 -9.94 18.98
C THR A 312 3.35 -9.02 18.59
N TYR A 313 3.04 -7.81 18.12
CA TYR A 313 4.03 -6.74 18.03
C TYR A 313 3.52 -5.44 18.65
N LYS A 314 4.44 -4.63 19.17
CA LYS A 314 4.17 -3.31 19.74
C LYS A 314 5.30 -2.34 19.43
N SER A 315 4.92 -1.15 18.95
CA SER A 315 5.81 -0.04 18.59
C SER A 315 5.13 1.30 18.90
N ARG A 316 5.79 2.43 18.59
CA ARG A 316 5.15 3.76 18.65
C ARG A 316 4.20 4.00 17.45
N GLN A 317 4.39 3.25 16.38
CA GLN A 317 3.69 3.38 15.10
C GLN A 317 2.44 2.48 15.03
N GLY A 318 2.36 1.46 15.88
CA GLY A 318 1.21 0.55 15.98
C GLY A 318 1.51 -0.76 16.71
N SER A 319 0.47 -1.57 16.87
CA SER A 319 0.50 -2.91 17.47
C SER A 319 -0.59 -3.79 16.88
N ASP A 320 -0.35 -5.10 16.79
CA ASP A 320 -1.35 -6.08 16.34
C ASP A 320 -1.15 -7.42 17.05
N HIS A 321 -2.18 -8.28 17.01
CA HIS A 321 -2.22 -9.62 17.60
C HIS A 321 -2.79 -10.63 16.60
N LEU A 322 -1.94 -11.51 16.11
CA LEU A 322 -2.15 -12.33 14.91
C LEU A 322 -1.89 -13.81 15.22
N LEU A 323 -2.53 -14.72 14.48
CA LEU A 323 -2.40 -16.17 14.72
C LEU A 323 -2.27 -16.94 13.40
N PHE A 324 -1.12 -17.55 13.16
CA PHE A 324 -0.81 -18.15 11.86
C PHE A 324 -0.38 -19.61 11.93
N GLU A 325 -0.55 -20.33 10.81
CA GLU A 325 0.11 -21.61 10.59
C GLU A 325 1.65 -21.47 10.54
N GLN A 326 2.38 -22.54 10.85
CA GLN A 326 3.84 -22.50 10.99
C GLN A 326 4.57 -21.98 9.74
N THR A 327 4.10 -22.32 8.55
CA THR A 327 4.72 -21.92 7.27
C THR A 327 4.39 -20.50 6.82
N GLN A 328 3.51 -19.78 7.54
CA GLN A 328 3.14 -18.42 7.16
C GLN A 328 4.31 -17.47 7.40
N LYS A 329 4.75 -16.76 6.34
CA LYS A 329 5.77 -15.72 6.45
C LYS A 329 5.20 -14.43 7.02
N LEU A 330 6.03 -13.79 7.83
CA LEU A 330 5.80 -12.47 8.38
C LEU A 330 6.97 -11.56 8.03
N TYR A 331 6.65 -10.32 7.63
CA TYR A 331 7.59 -9.26 7.34
C TYR A 331 7.30 -8.00 8.17
N ILE A 332 8.34 -7.42 8.78
CA ILE A 332 8.27 -6.07 9.40
C ILE A 332 9.21 -5.11 8.69
N ALA A 333 8.70 -3.96 8.25
CA ALA A 333 9.53 -2.83 7.83
C ALA A 333 9.63 -1.80 8.97
N ALA A 334 10.85 -1.37 9.26
CA ALA A 334 11.20 -0.48 10.37
C ALA A 334 12.29 0.51 9.92
N VAL A 335 11.93 1.33 8.93
CA VAL A 335 12.85 2.28 8.28
C VAL A 335 12.65 3.69 8.84
N GLY A 336 13.75 4.38 9.16
CA GLY A 336 13.71 5.78 9.59
C GLY A 336 13.26 6.73 8.49
N GLY A 337 12.65 7.86 8.88
CA GLY A 337 12.16 8.86 7.93
C GLY A 337 13.31 9.59 7.22
N ARG A 338 13.06 10.10 6.01
CA ARG A 338 14.03 10.97 5.31
C ARG A 338 14.04 12.39 5.90
N GLY A 339 15.22 12.93 6.14
CA GLY A 339 15.44 14.31 6.59
C GLY A 339 15.00 15.37 5.57
N GLY A 340 14.64 16.55 6.07
CA GLY A 340 14.10 17.65 5.28
C GLY A 340 15.18 18.33 4.43
N LYS A 341 14.83 18.79 3.23
CA LYS A 341 15.76 19.64 2.47
C LYS A 341 15.94 21.00 3.15
N GLY A 342 17.14 21.55 3.12
CA GLY A 342 17.40 22.94 3.45
C GLY A 342 16.77 23.89 2.43
N GLY A 343 16.36 25.08 2.88
CA GLY A 343 15.86 26.14 2.03
C GLY A 343 16.99 26.87 1.31
N ASN A 344 16.73 27.35 0.10
CA ASN A 344 17.69 28.21 -0.61
C ASN A 344 17.78 29.58 0.08
N GLY A 345 18.94 30.23 0.02
CA GLY A 345 19.03 31.66 0.32
C GLY A 345 18.47 32.50 -0.84
N GLY A 346 17.92 33.67 -0.52
CA GLY A 346 17.47 34.64 -1.52
C GLY A 346 18.62 35.46 -2.09
N ASP A 347 18.47 35.98 -3.31
CA ASP A 347 19.50 36.77 -3.98
C ASP A 347 19.74 38.13 -3.30
N GLY A 348 20.94 38.69 -3.45
CA GLY A 348 21.26 40.05 -3.01
C GLY A 348 20.74 41.09 -4.00
N GLY A 349 20.19 42.19 -3.50
CA GLY A 349 19.75 43.30 -4.34
C GLY A 349 20.94 43.98 -5.03
N ASN A 350 20.77 44.38 -6.30
CA ASN A 350 21.75 45.19 -7.02
C ASN A 350 21.85 46.59 -6.42
N GLY A 351 23.00 47.24 -6.54
CA GLY A 351 23.15 48.67 -6.24
C GLY A 351 22.50 49.56 -7.31
N GLY A 352 22.01 50.72 -6.91
CA GLY A 352 21.48 51.74 -7.81
C GLY A 352 22.59 52.47 -8.57
N ASN A 353 22.28 53.01 -9.74
CA ASN A 353 23.24 53.79 -10.53
C ASN A 353 23.35 55.22 -9.97
N GLY A 354 24.55 55.80 -10.04
CA GLY A 354 24.75 57.23 -9.78
C GLY A 354 24.25 58.07 -10.95
N GLU A 355 23.67 59.24 -10.67
CA GLU A 355 23.23 60.18 -11.69
C GLU A 355 24.42 60.96 -12.27
N SER A 356 24.33 61.39 -13.53
CA SER A 356 25.33 62.28 -14.11
C SER A 356 25.24 63.69 -13.53
N GLY A 357 26.39 64.34 -13.38
CA GLY A 357 26.48 65.75 -13.04
C GLY A 357 25.88 66.65 -14.13
N SER A 358 25.35 67.79 -13.71
CA SER A 358 24.75 68.77 -14.62
C SER A 358 25.82 69.59 -15.35
N ALA A 359 25.50 70.06 -16.56
CA ALA A 359 26.38 70.96 -17.29
C ALA A 359 26.60 72.28 -16.52
N GLY A 360 27.81 72.82 -16.64
CA GLY A 360 28.14 74.16 -16.12
C GLY A 360 27.45 75.25 -16.93
N THR A 361 27.20 76.41 -16.30
CA THR A 361 26.45 77.49 -16.97
C THR A 361 27.28 78.21 -18.03
N LYS A 362 26.62 78.74 -19.07
CA LYS A 362 27.30 79.60 -20.05
C LYS A 362 27.71 80.92 -19.40
N GLY A 363 28.95 81.35 -19.65
CA GLY A 363 29.42 82.67 -19.26
C GLY A 363 28.78 83.80 -20.06
N ASN A 364 28.56 84.95 -19.42
CA ASN A 364 27.96 86.13 -20.08
C ASN A 364 28.82 86.59 -21.26
N ASN A 365 28.20 86.88 -22.42
CA ASN A 365 28.91 87.45 -23.56
C ASN A 365 29.55 88.79 -23.18
N ALA A 366 30.64 89.14 -23.87
CA ALA A 366 31.26 90.45 -23.74
C ALA A 366 30.31 91.56 -24.22
N SER A 367 30.51 92.76 -23.68
CA SER A 367 29.88 94.00 -24.14
C SER A 367 30.97 95.01 -24.51
N GLU A 368 30.59 96.19 -24.99
CA GLU A 368 31.53 97.31 -25.19
C GLU A 368 32.32 97.65 -23.89
N TYR A 369 31.65 97.52 -22.75
CA TYR A 369 32.13 97.92 -21.42
C TYR A 369 32.76 96.78 -20.60
N SER A 370 32.57 95.52 -20.99
CA SER A 370 33.01 94.35 -20.20
C SER A 370 33.49 93.19 -21.07
N SER A 371 34.57 92.53 -20.65
CA SER A 371 34.96 91.22 -21.22
C SER A 371 33.90 90.15 -20.93
N ALA A 372 33.91 89.08 -21.72
CA ALA A 372 33.03 87.95 -21.51
C ALA A 372 33.39 87.20 -20.22
N GLY A 373 32.37 86.70 -19.52
CA GLY A 373 32.56 85.77 -18.41
C GLY A 373 32.97 84.39 -18.89
N SER A 374 33.82 83.69 -18.14
CA SER A 374 34.03 82.26 -18.32
C SER A 374 32.75 81.47 -18.02
N GLY A 375 32.62 80.29 -18.62
CA GLY A 375 31.55 79.35 -18.24
C GLY A 375 31.84 78.69 -16.90
N GLY A 376 30.78 78.29 -16.19
CA GLY A 376 30.89 77.57 -14.92
C GLY A 376 31.42 76.14 -15.11
N THR A 377 32.03 75.60 -14.05
CA THR A 377 32.43 74.19 -14.00
C THR A 377 31.21 73.28 -14.05
N GLY A 378 31.29 72.14 -14.76
CA GLY A 378 30.24 71.12 -14.72
C GLY A 378 30.22 70.39 -13.37
N GLY A 379 29.06 69.93 -12.94
CA GLY A 379 28.93 69.16 -11.69
C GLY A 379 29.53 67.77 -11.80
N ASP A 380 29.88 67.17 -10.68
CA ASP A 380 30.45 65.83 -10.60
C ASP A 380 29.37 64.75 -10.81
N GLY A 381 29.74 63.59 -11.36
CA GLY A 381 28.85 62.44 -11.43
C GLY A 381 28.73 61.75 -10.07
N GLY A 382 27.51 61.34 -9.69
CA GLY A 382 27.27 60.60 -8.46
C GLY A 382 27.87 59.18 -8.50
N ASP A 383 28.19 58.65 -7.33
CA ASP A 383 28.68 57.28 -7.18
C ASP A 383 27.55 56.25 -7.41
N GLY A 384 27.85 55.11 -8.02
CA GLY A 384 26.96 53.94 -8.02
C GLY A 384 26.97 53.25 -6.67
N GLY A 385 25.79 52.84 -6.18
CA GLY A 385 25.65 52.12 -4.92
C GLY A 385 26.19 50.70 -5.00
N ASP A 386 26.55 50.13 -3.85
CA ASP A 386 27.07 48.77 -3.76
C ASP A 386 25.97 47.72 -3.97
N GLY A 387 26.32 46.62 -4.64
CA GLY A 387 25.51 45.42 -4.71
C GLY A 387 25.56 44.66 -3.38
N ALA A 388 24.41 44.19 -2.92
CA ALA A 388 24.32 43.54 -1.62
C ALA A 388 24.61 42.04 -1.67
N ARG A 389 25.00 41.50 -0.52
CA ARG A 389 25.29 40.07 -0.36
C ARG A 389 24.03 39.20 -0.50
N GLY A 390 24.17 38.04 -1.14
CA GLY A 390 23.14 36.99 -1.15
C GLY A 390 22.91 36.37 0.24
N GLY A 391 21.73 35.79 0.43
CA GLY A 391 21.40 34.99 1.61
C GLY A 391 22.12 33.63 1.59
N SER A 392 22.58 33.17 2.75
CA SER A 392 23.08 31.81 2.92
C SER A 392 21.94 30.79 2.78
N ALA A 393 22.27 29.57 2.38
CA ALA A 393 21.29 28.48 2.33
C ALA A 393 21.18 27.77 3.68
N GLY A 394 20.02 27.16 3.93
CA GLY A 394 19.82 26.29 5.08
C GLY A 394 20.43 24.90 4.86
N ASP A 395 20.75 24.25 5.97
CA ASP A 395 21.26 22.89 6.02
C ASP A 395 20.15 21.86 5.73
N GLY A 396 20.52 20.68 5.24
CA GLY A 396 19.62 19.54 5.14
C GLY A 396 19.49 18.83 6.49
N GLY A 397 18.26 18.54 6.92
CA GLY A 397 18.00 17.78 8.14
C GLY A 397 18.47 16.32 8.03
N ASN A 398 18.80 15.71 9.15
CA ASN A 398 19.31 14.34 9.22
C ASN A 398 18.19 13.31 8.96
N GLY A 399 18.57 12.15 8.42
CA GLY A 399 17.71 10.98 8.33
C GLY A 399 17.50 10.37 9.72
N GLY A 400 16.29 9.89 10.00
CA GLY A 400 15.97 9.26 11.29
C GLY A 400 16.57 7.85 11.39
N ASP A 401 16.84 7.39 12.60
CA ASP A 401 17.39 6.06 12.85
C ASP A 401 16.39 4.93 12.55
N GLY A 402 16.91 3.82 12.05
CA GLY A 402 16.16 2.59 11.82
C GLY A 402 15.72 1.91 13.11
N GLY A 403 14.67 1.09 13.04
CA GLY A 403 14.08 0.49 14.23
C GLY A 403 14.93 -0.60 14.87
N ARG A 404 14.92 -0.65 16.22
CA ARG A 404 15.48 -1.76 17.00
C ARG A 404 14.39 -2.81 17.23
N ILE A 405 14.45 -3.91 16.48
CA ILE A 405 13.48 -5.00 16.58
C ILE A 405 13.97 -6.06 17.57
N GLN A 406 13.25 -6.24 18.68
CA GLN A 406 13.51 -7.29 19.66
C GLN A 406 12.48 -8.40 19.49
N VAL A 407 12.92 -9.59 19.08
CA VAL A 407 12.07 -10.76 18.81
C VAL A 407 12.24 -11.79 19.92
N THR A 408 11.25 -11.89 20.81
CA THR A 408 11.20 -12.91 21.86
C THR A 408 10.45 -14.15 21.35
N LEU A 409 11.14 -15.30 21.33
CA LEU A 409 10.63 -16.60 20.91
C LEU A 409 10.40 -17.47 22.16
N PHE A 410 9.20 -18.02 22.31
CA PHE A 410 8.84 -18.92 23.42
C PHE A 410 8.63 -20.35 22.91
N GLY A 411 8.59 -21.33 23.81
CA GLY A 411 8.31 -22.73 23.48
C GLY A 411 9.54 -23.56 23.11
N PRO A 412 9.35 -24.83 22.68
CA PRO A 412 10.45 -25.75 22.38
C PRO A 412 11.38 -25.26 21.27
N THR A 413 12.66 -25.65 21.31
CA THR A 413 13.71 -25.25 20.35
C THR A 413 13.30 -25.47 18.88
N SER A 414 12.58 -26.56 18.58
CA SER A 414 12.05 -26.85 17.23
C SER A 414 11.02 -25.81 16.76
N PHE A 415 10.14 -25.34 17.65
CA PHE A 415 9.20 -24.26 17.37
C PHE A 415 9.95 -22.93 17.22
N GLN A 416 10.91 -22.62 18.10
CA GLN A 416 11.71 -21.38 18.01
C GLN A 416 12.47 -21.29 16.68
N ALA A 417 13.10 -22.40 16.25
CA ALA A 417 13.81 -22.48 14.97
C ALA A 417 12.87 -22.25 13.76
N ASN A 418 11.67 -22.85 13.79
CA ASN A 418 10.64 -22.63 12.77
C ASN A 418 10.12 -21.17 12.78
N ALA A 419 9.76 -20.64 13.95
CA ALA A 419 9.30 -19.26 14.09
C ALA A 419 10.32 -18.25 13.55
N ARG A 420 11.62 -18.50 13.79
CA ARG A 420 12.73 -17.68 13.27
C ARG A 420 12.89 -17.77 11.75
N SER A 421 12.77 -18.96 11.15
CA SER A 421 12.97 -19.12 9.69
C SER A 421 11.84 -18.51 8.83
N TYR A 422 10.65 -18.30 9.41
CA TYR A 422 9.52 -17.64 8.76
C TYR A 422 9.34 -16.17 9.18
N PHE A 423 10.24 -15.62 10.01
CA PHE A 423 10.29 -14.19 10.35
C PHE A 423 11.33 -13.47 9.49
N SER A 424 10.96 -12.34 8.90
CA SER A 424 11.86 -11.45 8.18
C SER A 424 11.57 -10.00 8.58
N ALA A 425 12.60 -9.15 8.54
CA ALA A 425 12.40 -7.72 8.72
C ALA A 425 13.43 -6.90 7.92
N LYS A 426 13.04 -5.67 7.58
CA LYS A 426 13.90 -4.63 7.00
C LYS A 426 14.06 -3.51 8.02
N VAL A 427 15.25 -3.40 8.57
CA VAL A 427 15.71 -2.29 9.41
C VAL A 427 16.68 -1.43 8.61
N GLY A 428 16.65 -0.11 8.78
CA GLY A 428 17.54 0.80 8.08
C GLY A 428 17.23 2.26 8.43
N GLY A 429 18.25 3.11 8.47
CA GLY A 429 18.06 4.54 8.66
C GLY A 429 17.43 5.20 7.44
N GLY A 430 16.86 6.38 7.65
CA GLY A 430 16.44 7.26 6.57
C GLY A 430 17.63 7.97 5.92
N SER A 431 17.43 8.50 4.72
CA SER A 431 18.42 9.39 4.09
C SER A 431 18.37 10.79 4.68
N GLY A 432 19.51 11.48 4.66
CA GLY A 432 19.55 12.92 4.93
C GLY A 432 18.82 13.74 3.87
N GLY A 433 18.47 14.96 4.27
CA GLY A 433 18.06 16.03 3.36
C GLY A 433 19.25 16.60 2.60
N SER A 434 19.02 17.08 1.38
CA SER A 434 20.00 17.91 0.69
C SER A 434 20.01 19.31 1.31
N SER A 435 21.16 19.98 1.33
CA SER A 435 21.20 21.42 1.60
C SER A 435 20.45 22.24 0.55
N GLY A 436 20.13 23.48 0.91
CA GLY A 436 19.70 24.50 -0.05
C GLY A 436 20.87 25.07 -0.87
N GLN A 437 20.53 25.83 -1.90
CA GLN A 437 21.49 26.61 -2.69
C GLN A 437 21.63 28.04 -2.13
N PRO A 438 22.84 28.62 -2.09
CA PRO A 438 23.03 30.00 -1.65
C PRO A 438 22.44 30.99 -2.67
N GLY A 439 21.98 32.13 -2.18
CA GLY A 439 21.66 33.27 -3.02
C GLY A 439 22.93 33.91 -3.61
N SER A 440 22.82 34.40 -4.83
CA SER A 440 23.86 35.19 -5.49
C SER A 440 24.01 36.59 -4.87
N GLY A 441 25.17 37.22 -5.02
CA GLY A 441 25.34 38.63 -4.67
C GLY A 441 24.83 39.53 -5.79
N GLY A 442 24.21 40.66 -5.42
CA GLY A 442 23.76 41.66 -6.39
C GLY A 442 24.92 42.40 -7.05
N SER A 443 24.73 42.89 -8.27
CA SER A 443 25.74 43.69 -8.97
C SER A 443 25.84 45.10 -8.39
N GLY A 444 27.04 45.68 -8.36
CA GLY A 444 27.22 47.11 -8.09
C GLY A 444 26.61 48.00 -9.18
N GLY A 445 26.17 49.20 -8.79
CA GLY A 445 25.62 50.20 -9.70
C GLY A 445 26.70 50.90 -10.52
N SER A 446 26.33 51.38 -11.71
CA SER A 446 27.25 52.18 -12.54
C SER A 446 27.42 53.59 -11.98
N ARG A 447 28.65 54.12 -12.07
CA ARG A 447 28.93 55.55 -11.84
C ARG A 447 28.12 56.50 -12.72
N GLY A 448 27.84 57.68 -12.20
CA GLY A 448 27.36 58.84 -12.94
C GLY A 448 28.45 59.45 -13.84
N GLY A 449 28.02 60.05 -14.94
CA GLY A 449 28.89 60.80 -15.85
C GLY A 449 29.26 62.18 -15.30
N ALA A 450 30.47 62.65 -15.59
CA ALA A 450 30.84 64.03 -15.33
C ALA A 450 29.95 65.02 -16.11
N GLY A 451 29.49 66.08 -15.46
CA GLY A 451 28.84 67.21 -16.13
C GLY A 451 29.85 67.98 -16.99
N PRO A 452 29.52 68.34 -18.25
CA PRO A 452 30.43 69.11 -19.09
C PRO A 452 30.55 70.56 -18.60
N GLY A 453 31.76 71.12 -18.68
CA GLY A 453 31.99 72.53 -18.36
C GLY A 453 31.26 73.47 -19.32
N GLY A 454 30.66 74.52 -18.75
CA GLY A 454 29.86 75.49 -19.50
C GLY A 454 30.70 76.30 -20.50
N PRO A 455 30.14 76.67 -21.66
CA PRO A 455 30.87 77.46 -22.65
C PRO A 455 31.13 78.88 -22.12
N GLY A 456 32.29 79.45 -22.47
CA GLY A 456 32.57 80.85 -22.22
C GLY A 456 31.62 81.79 -22.97
N GLY A 457 31.52 83.03 -22.50
CA GLY A 457 30.81 84.08 -23.22
C GLY A 457 31.50 84.44 -24.53
N SER A 458 30.72 84.78 -25.55
CA SER A 458 31.24 85.19 -26.86
C SER A 458 31.96 86.54 -26.76
N SER A 459 33.02 86.73 -27.56
CA SER A 459 33.74 88.00 -27.68
C SER A 459 32.84 89.11 -28.26
N TYR A 460 33.22 90.36 -28.01
CA TYR A 460 32.57 91.55 -28.56
C TYR A 460 33.58 92.29 -29.42
N TYR A 461 33.16 92.66 -30.63
CA TYR A 461 33.96 93.42 -31.57
C TYR A 461 33.07 94.50 -32.21
N ASN A 462 33.40 95.76 -31.97
CA ASN A 462 32.78 96.89 -32.65
C ASN A 462 33.82 97.60 -33.52
N PRO A 463 33.73 97.52 -34.87
CA PRO A 463 34.54 98.31 -35.78
C PRO A 463 34.02 99.74 -35.80
N ASN A 464 34.27 100.47 -34.71
CA ASN A 464 33.84 101.86 -34.55
C ASN A 464 34.72 102.74 -35.46
N CYS A 465 34.29 102.86 -36.71
CA CYS A 465 35.01 103.50 -37.81
C CYS A 465 34.37 104.86 -38.13
N THR A 466 35.11 105.93 -37.84
CA THR A 466 34.72 107.29 -38.23
C THR A 466 35.29 107.58 -39.61
N ILE A 467 34.42 107.83 -40.59
CA ILE A 467 34.82 108.24 -41.94
C ILE A 467 34.91 109.77 -41.95
N ASP A 468 36.10 110.31 -42.18
CA ASP A 468 36.27 111.73 -42.47
C ASP A 468 35.95 111.98 -43.96
N TYR A 469 34.73 112.46 -44.21
CA TYR A 469 34.25 112.77 -45.56
C TYR A 469 34.97 113.96 -46.22
N SER A 470 35.82 114.71 -45.51
CA SER A 470 36.61 115.81 -46.09
C SER A 470 37.94 115.33 -46.70
N THR A 471 38.52 114.24 -46.18
CA THR A 471 39.79 113.66 -46.64
C THR A 471 39.64 112.29 -47.30
N GLY A 472 38.48 111.65 -47.16
CA GLY A 472 38.23 110.27 -47.59
C GLY A 472 38.87 109.21 -46.71
N TYR A 473 39.48 109.60 -45.57
CA TYR A 473 40.20 108.69 -44.69
C TYR A 473 39.26 108.10 -43.63
N SER A 474 39.17 106.77 -43.55
CA SER A 474 38.46 106.09 -42.47
C SER A 474 39.42 105.76 -41.32
N SER A 475 39.16 106.30 -40.13
CA SER A 475 39.89 105.92 -38.91
C SER A 475 39.01 105.00 -38.07
N CYS A 476 39.48 103.77 -37.85
CA CYS A 476 38.82 102.78 -37.00
C CYS A 476 39.61 102.61 -35.71
N ASN A 477 38.98 102.85 -34.56
CA ASN A 477 39.46 102.41 -33.25
C ASN A 477 38.58 101.24 -32.79
N PRO A 478 38.82 100.01 -33.28
CA PRO A 478 37.96 98.88 -32.97
C PRO A 478 38.04 98.51 -31.48
N ILE A 479 36.89 98.51 -30.81
CA ILE A 479 36.78 98.00 -29.44
C ILE A 479 36.63 96.48 -29.54
N SER A 480 37.67 95.76 -29.11
CA SER A 480 37.70 94.30 -29.04
C SER A 480 37.77 93.85 -27.58
N ARG A 481 36.88 92.94 -27.18
CA ARG A 481 36.87 92.30 -25.87
C ARG A 481 36.94 90.78 -26.04
N SER A 482 37.85 90.16 -25.28
CA SER A 482 38.08 88.72 -25.34
C SER A 482 36.83 87.90 -24.97
N ALA A 483 36.72 86.74 -25.58
CA ALA A 483 35.78 85.69 -25.16
C ALA A 483 36.16 85.15 -23.78
N GLY A 484 35.19 84.54 -23.10
CA GLY A 484 35.42 83.85 -21.83
C GLY A 484 35.98 82.45 -22.07
N TYR A 485 36.62 81.88 -21.05
CA TYR A 485 37.10 80.49 -21.12
C TYR A 485 35.93 79.52 -20.91
N GLN A 486 36.01 78.32 -21.49
CA GLN A 486 35.11 77.23 -21.12
C GLN A 486 35.44 76.78 -19.70
N GLY A 487 34.41 76.49 -18.89
CA GLY A 487 34.57 75.88 -17.58
C GLY A 487 35.17 74.48 -17.69
N SER A 488 35.76 73.96 -16.60
CA SER A 488 36.15 72.55 -16.55
C SER A 488 34.92 71.64 -16.49
N SER A 489 35.02 70.41 -17.00
CA SER A 489 34.05 69.38 -16.65
C SER A 489 34.21 68.97 -15.19
N GLY A 490 33.15 68.41 -14.60
CA GLY A 490 33.23 67.75 -13.29
C GLY A 490 34.04 66.45 -13.33
N SER A 491 34.13 65.79 -12.19
CA SER A 491 34.68 64.44 -12.06
C SER A 491 33.63 63.36 -12.36
N TYR A 492 34.07 62.15 -12.67
CA TYR A 492 33.19 60.98 -12.77
C TYR A 492 33.05 60.35 -11.40
N GLY A 493 31.85 59.87 -11.08
CA GLY A 493 31.63 59.04 -9.90
C GLY A 493 32.39 57.71 -9.96
N ARG A 494 32.31 56.97 -8.87
CA ARG A 494 32.83 55.60 -8.71
C ARG A 494 31.71 54.61 -9.02
N SER A 495 32.06 53.46 -9.60
CA SER A 495 31.10 52.36 -9.72
C SER A 495 31.03 51.63 -8.38
N GLY A 496 29.84 51.16 -8.02
CA GLY A 496 29.65 50.30 -6.86
C GLY A 496 30.34 48.96 -7.06
N SER A 497 30.73 48.34 -5.95
CA SER A 497 31.23 46.97 -5.89
C SER A 497 30.08 45.97 -5.98
N SER A 498 30.35 44.76 -6.46
CA SER A 498 29.36 43.68 -6.46
C SER A 498 29.36 42.94 -5.12
N GLY A 499 28.16 42.58 -4.66
CA GLY A 499 27.97 41.80 -3.45
C GLY A 499 28.54 40.39 -3.59
N SER A 500 28.92 39.78 -2.47
CA SER A 500 29.29 38.37 -2.42
C SER A 500 28.06 37.46 -2.40
N SER A 501 28.20 36.21 -2.83
CA SER A 501 27.14 35.20 -2.64
C SER A 501 26.98 34.81 -1.16
N GLY A 502 25.86 34.17 -0.85
CA GLY A 502 25.66 33.45 0.40
C GLY A 502 26.57 32.21 0.51
N SER A 503 26.60 31.60 1.69
CA SER A 503 27.24 30.28 1.86
C SER A 503 26.26 29.15 1.58
N SER A 504 26.71 28.09 0.92
CA SER A 504 25.94 26.84 0.80
C SER A 504 25.74 26.19 2.17
N GLY A 505 24.60 25.52 2.35
CA GLY A 505 24.37 24.66 3.50
C GLY A 505 25.05 23.29 3.35
N SER A 506 25.13 22.56 4.45
CA SER A 506 25.57 21.16 4.55
C SER A 506 24.40 20.21 4.28
N SER A 507 24.66 19.08 3.61
CA SER A 507 23.65 18.02 3.50
C SER A 507 23.56 17.21 4.80
N GLY A 508 22.36 16.81 5.17
CA GLY A 508 22.10 16.04 6.38
C GLY A 508 22.71 14.64 6.31
N SER A 509 23.04 14.08 7.47
CA SER A 509 23.57 12.73 7.56
C SER A 509 22.49 11.67 7.32
N TYR A 510 22.92 10.46 6.95
CA TYR A 510 22.05 9.28 6.94
C TYR A 510 21.82 8.82 8.37
N GLY A 511 20.58 8.43 8.69
CA GLY A 511 20.27 7.77 9.96
C GLY A 511 21.00 6.42 10.07
N SER A 512 21.28 6.02 11.29
CA SER A 512 21.89 4.73 11.61
C SER A 512 20.98 3.58 11.19
N SER A 513 21.59 2.49 10.71
CA SER A 513 20.84 1.25 10.50
C SER A 513 20.39 0.66 11.83
N GLY A 514 19.09 0.36 11.93
CA GLY A 514 18.56 -0.39 13.06
C GLY A 514 19.08 -1.82 13.12
N ASN A 515 18.76 -2.55 14.18
CA ASN A 515 19.16 -3.94 14.37
C ASN A 515 17.98 -4.87 14.71
N ILE A 516 18.19 -6.16 14.47
CA ILE A 516 17.24 -7.22 14.82
C ILE A 516 17.94 -8.13 15.83
N SER A 517 17.34 -8.33 17.00
CA SER A 517 17.86 -9.19 18.06
C SER A 517 16.83 -10.27 18.38
N PHE A 518 17.26 -11.53 18.39
CA PHE A 518 16.41 -12.67 18.76
C PHE A 518 16.76 -13.13 20.18
N TYR A 519 15.73 -13.30 21.00
CA TYR A 519 15.83 -13.77 22.37
C TYR A 519 15.00 -15.05 22.50
N ALA A 520 15.65 -16.16 22.84
CA ALA A 520 14.94 -17.35 23.27
C ALA A 520 14.53 -17.16 24.73
N SER A 521 13.23 -17.21 25.02
CA SER A 521 12.77 -17.42 26.39
C SER A 521 12.80 -18.91 26.68
N GLY A 522 13.45 -19.29 27.78
CA GLY A 522 13.14 -20.57 28.42
C GLY A 522 11.65 -20.64 28.76
N ASN A 523 11.12 -21.85 28.78
CA ASN A 523 9.81 -22.15 29.37
C ASN A 523 9.95 -22.27 30.89
#